data_AF-A0A945K5S5-F1
#
_entry.id   AF-A0A945K5S5-F1
#
_cell.length_a   1.000
_cell.length_b   1.000
_cell.length_c   1.000
_cell.angle_alpha   90.00
_cell.angle_beta   90.00
_cell.angle_gamma   90.00
#
_symmetry.space_group_name_H-M   'P 1'
#
loop_
_entity.id
_entity.type
_entity.pdbx_description
1 polymer ?
#
loop_
_entity_poly.entity_id
_entity_poly.type
_entity_poly.pdbx_seq_one_letter_code
_entity_poly.pdbx_strand_id
1 'polypeptide(L)'
;NVAQYACQKATELGAKVVTLSDSSGYIYDANGIDAEKLAFVMELKNVRRGRVKEYADKFGCKFHSGRPWSVNCGIALPCATQNELNEDEAKNLVANGCMLVSEGANMPSTPEAIAVFQEAKILFAPGKASNAGGVATSGLEMSQNSLRMNWTREEVDTKLKQIMQDIHASCIEYGTEGQYVDYVKGANIAGFVKVADAMLDQGLV
;
A
#
# COMPACT_ATOMS: atom_id res chain seq x y z
N ASN A 1 3.69 -10.65 -3.17
CA ASN A 1 4.55 -9.61 -3.75
C ASN A 1 4.37 -8.29 -3.00
N VAL A 2 3.24 -7.57 -3.16
CA VAL A 2 2.99 -6.25 -2.53
C VAL A 2 3.35 -6.20 -1.04
N ALA A 3 2.75 -7.05 -0.20
CA ALA A 3 3.02 -7.04 1.25
C ALA A 3 4.50 -7.30 1.62
N GLN A 4 5.22 -8.13 0.86
CA GLN A 4 6.63 -8.45 1.14
C GLN A 4 7.53 -7.24 0.91
N TYR A 5 7.35 -6.54 -0.22
CA TYR A 5 8.15 -5.36 -0.56
C TYR A 5 7.69 -4.11 0.19
N ALA A 6 6.41 -4.01 0.55
CA ALA A 6 5.92 -2.99 1.49
C ALA A 6 6.59 -3.16 2.87
N CYS A 7 6.64 -4.39 3.39
CA CYS A 7 7.37 -4.69 4.63
C CYS A 7 8.86 -4.33 4.50
N GLN A 8 9.50 -4.73 3.40
CA GLN A 8 10.91 -4.42 3.15
C GLN A 8 11.17 -2.91 3.22
N LYS A 9 10.44 -2.13 2.41
CA LYS A 9 10.67 -0.69 2.30
C LYS A 9 10.31 0.04 3.61
N ALA A 10 9.24 -0.38 4.29
CA ALA A 10 8.87 0.19 5.59
C ALA A 10 9.98 -0.03 6.63
N THR A 11 10.52 -1.25 6.72
CA THR A 11 11.64 -1.56 7.63
C THR A 11 12.92 -0.80 7.25
N GLU A 12 13.25 -0.67 5.96
CA GLU A 12 14.37 0.15 5.47
C GLU A 12 14.27 1.63 5.88
N LEU A 13 13.04 2.15 5.97
CA LEU A 13 12.75 3.53 6.41
C LEU A 13 12.60 3.67 7.93
N GLY A 14 12.88 2.62 8.70
CA GLY A 14 12.86 2.63 10.16
C GLY A 14 11.50 2.34 10.80
N ALA A 15 10.49 1.98 10.02
CA ALA A 15 9.21 1.54 10.57
C ALA A 15 9.32 0.12 11.15
N LYS A 16 8.61 -0.13 12.26
CA LYS A 16 8.51 -1.46 12.86
C LYS A 16 7.26 -2.17 12.34
N VAL A 17 7.41 -3.00 11.32
CA VAL A 17 6.32 -3.82 10.80
C VAL A 17 6.08 -5.00 11.74
N VAL A 18 4.88 -5.09 12.32
CA VAL A 18 4.55 -6.06 13.38
C VAL A 18 3.63 -7.19 12.93
N THR A 19 3.04 -7.11 11.73
CA THR A 19 2.11 -8.13 11.23
C THR A 19 2.33 -8.44 9.76
N LEU A 20 2.16 -9.71 9.39
CA LEU A 20 1.95 -10.18 8.02
C LEU A 20 0.86 -11.25 8.02
N SER A 21 0.05 -11.28 6.97
CA SER A 21 -1.08 -12.20 6.85
C SER A 21 -0.99 -13.10 5.61
N ASP A 22 -1.74 -14.19 5.67
CA ASP A 22 -2.17 -14.96 4.51
C ASP A 22 -3.63 -15.40 4.69
N SER A 23 -4.13 -16.27 3.81
CA SER A 23 -5.52 -16.74 3.88
C SER A 23 -5.86 -17.56 5.12
N SER A 24 -4.88 -18.01 5.91
CA SER A 24 -5.10 -18.78 7.14
C SER A 24 -5.16 -17.92 8.40
N GLY A 25 -4.63 -16.70 8.36
CA GLY A 25 -4.52 -15.82 9.52
C GLY A 25 -3.35 -14.85 9.38
N TYR A 26 -2.88 -14.33 10.51
CA TYR A 26 -1.75 -13.41 10.55
C TYR A 26 -0.79 -13.71 11.70
N ILE A 27 0.47 -13.34 11.51
CA ILE A 27 1.47 -13.31 12.57
C ILE A 27 1.48 -11.96 13.27
N TYR A 28 1.74 -11.95 14.57
CA TYR A 28 2.05 -10.76 15.33
C TYR A 28 3.41 -10.90 16.00
N ASP A 29 4.37 -10.11 15.54
CA ASP A 29 5.73 -10.01 16.08
C ASP A 29 5.95 -8.61 16.66
N ALA A 30 5.86 -8.50 17.99
CA ALA A 30 6.02 -7.24 18.71
C ALA A 30 7.42 -6.61 18.56
N ASN A 31 8.44 -7.44 18.28
CA ASN A 31 9.81 -7.00 18.04
C ASN A 31 10.01 -6.50 16.59
N GLY A 32 9.04 -6.75 15.72
CA GLY A 32 9.06 -6.36 14.32
C GLY A 32 9.72 -7.39 13.41
N ILE A 33 9.49 -7.19 12.11
CA ILE A 33 9.96 -8.04 11.02
C ILE A 33 11.20 -7.37 10.40
N ASP A 34 12.37 -7.81 10.84
CA ASP A 34 13.66 -7.41 10.29
C ASP A 34 13.98 -8.11 8.95
N ALA A 35 15.16 -7.84 8.39
CA ALA A 35 15.59 -8.38 7.11
C ALA A 35 15.72 -9.92 7.11
N GLU A 36 16.15 -10.54 8.21
CA GLU A 36 16.31 -12.00 8.29
C GLU A 36 14.92 -12.67 8.33
N LYS A 37 14.05 -12.16 9.18
CA LYS A 37 12.65 -12.59 9.30
C LYS A 37 11.92 -12.43 7.98
N LEU A 38 12.11 -11.30 7.28
CA LEU A 38 11.51 -11.06 5.98
C LEU A 38 12.06 -12.00 4.91
N ALA A 39 13.37 -12.24 4.87
CA ALA A 39 13.98 -13.19 3.94
C ALA A 39 13.39 -14.61 4.12
N PHE A 40 13.16 -15.02 5.37
CA PHE A 40 12.45 -16.28 5.64
C PHE A 40 11.01 -16.27 5.10
N VAL A 41 10.26 -15.17 5.27
CA VAL A 41 8.90 -15.05 4.70
C VAL A 41 8.93 -15.12 3.17
N MET A 42 9.90 -14.46 2.53
CA MET A 42 10.06 -14.48 1.07
C MET A 42 10.35 -15.89 0.57
N GLU A 43 11.28 -16.61 1.19
CA GLU A 43 11.57 -18.02 0.87
C GLU A 43 10.33 -18.92 1.08
N LEU A 44 9.68 -18.76 2.24
CA LEU A 44 8.49 -19.51 2.61
C LEU A 44 7.36 -19.33 1.59
N LYS A 45 7.12 -18.10 1.12
CA LYS A 45 6.00 -17.78 0.23
C LYS A 45 6.32 -17.97 -1.24
N ASN A 46 7.52 -17.65 -1.69
CA ASN A 46 7.86 -17.62 -3.11
C ASN A 46 8.44 -18.96 -3.59
N VAL A 47 9.15 -19.70 -2.72
CA VAL A 47 9.79 -20.97 -3.08
C VAL A 47 8.99 -22.15 -2.50
N ARG A 48 8.84 -22.19 -1.17
CA ARG A 48 8.21 -23.33 -0.48
C ARG A 48 6.68 -23.36 -0.58
N ARG A 49 6.06 -22.21 -0.90
CA ARG A 49 4.59 -22.00 -0.91
C ARG A 49 3.90 -22.37 0.42
N GLY A 50 4.60 -22.16 1.54
CA GLY A 50 4.13 -22.50 2.88
C GLY A 50 3.13 -21.51 3.49
N ARG A 51 2.75 -21.75 4.75
CA ARG A 51 1.77 -20.94 5.51
C ARG A 51 2.47 -20.03 6.49
N VAL A 52 1.93 -18.83 6.71
CA VAL A 52 2.55 -17.81 7.58
C VAL A 52 2.66 -18.30 9.04
N LYS A 53 1.86 -19.30 9.45
CA LYS A 53 2.03 -19.98 10.74
C LYS A 53 3.44 -20.56 10.93
N GLU A 54 4.09 -21.06 9.88
CA GLU A 54 5.47 -21.60 9.97
C GLU A 54 6.49 -20.53 10.40
N TYR A 55 6.20 -19.25 10.16
CA TYR A 55 6.98 -18.14 10.70
C TYR A 55 6.86 -18.07 12.23
N ALA A 56 5.64 -18.22 12.76
CA ALA A 56 5.41 -18.24 14.19
C ALA A 56 6.12 -19.43 14.85
N ASP A 57 6.09 -20.61 14.21
CA ASP A 57 6.78 -21.79 14.70
C ASP A 57 8.31 -21.60 14.73
N LYS A 58 8.88 -20.90 13.74
CA LYS A 58 10.33 -20.65 13.65
C LYS A 58 10.81 -19.57 14.64
N PHE A 59 10.10 -18.44 14.72
CA PHE A 59 10.56 -17.25 15.46
C PHE A 59 9.87 -17.06 16.81
N GLY A 60 8.97 -17.97 17.20
CA GLY A 60 8.31 -17.95 18.51
C GLY A 60 7.32 -16.80 18.72
N CYS A 61 6.77 -16.24 17.65
CA CYS A 61 5.76 -15.17 17.72
C CYS A 61 4.33 -15.74 17.75
N LYS A 62 3.32 -14.88 17.94
CA LYS A 62 1.93 -15.33 18.00
C LYS A 62 1.32 -15.42 16.60
N PHE A 63 0.64 -16.54 16.32
CA PHE A 63 -0.25 -16.67 15.17
C PHE A 63 -1.70 -16.49 15.61
N HIS A 64 -2.45 -15.73 14.83
CA HIS A 64 -3.86 -15.43 15.08
C HIS A 64 -4.69 -15.80 13.85
N SER A 65 -5.85 -16.42 14.05
CA SER A 65 -6.83 -16.61 12.99
C SER A 65 -7.50 -15.28 12.65
N GLY A 66 -7.84 -15.06 11.37
CA GLY A 66 -8.55 -13.86 10.92
C GLY A 66 -7.60 -12.78 10.38
N ARG A 67 -7.99 -11.51 10.56
CA ARG A 67 -7.33 -10.34 9.97
C ARG A 67 -6.59 -9.49 11.02
N PRO A 68 -5.53 -8.76 10.65
CA PRO A 68 -4.64 -8.10 11.60
C PRO A 68 -5.18 -6.77 12.17
N TRP A 69 -6.37 -6.32 11.78
CA TRP A 69 -6.84 -4.94 12.00
C TRP A 69 -7.17 -4.58 13.46
N SER A 70 -7.21 -5.57 14.36
CA SER A 70 -7.32 -5.33 15.79
C SER A 70 -5.99 -5.01 16.48
N VAL A 71 -4.85 -5.13 15.77
CA VAL A 71 -3.52 -4.84 16.32
C VAL A 71 -3.29 -3.33 16.35
N ASN A 72 -2.81 -2.81 17.48
CA ASN A 72 -2.44 -1.41 17.60
C ASN A 72 -1.28 -1.05 16.66
N CYS A 73 -1.50 -0.06 15.78
CA CYS A 73 -0.50 0.47 14.87
C CYS A 73 -0.76 1.95 14.56
N GLY A 74 0.29 2.68 14.20
CA GLY A 74 0.15 4.02 13.62
C GLY A 74 -0.21 3.99 12.13
N ILE A 75 0.27 2.98 11.40
CA ILE A 75 0.11 2.86 9.95
C ILE A 75 -0.45 1.48 9.61
N ALA A 76 -1.52 1.43 8.81
CA ALA A 76 -2.09 0.21 8.26
C ALA A 76 -1.94 0.17 6.73
N LEU A 77 -1.46 -0.97 6.22
CA LEU A 77 -1.19 -1.20 4.79
C LEU A 77 -1.96 -2.44 4.30
N PRO A 78 -3.24 -2.32 3.89
CA PRO A 78 -3.98 -3.45 3.34
C PRO A 78 -3.46 -3.84 1.95
N CYS A 79 -2.94 -5.07 1.85
CA CYS A 79 -2.13 -5.56 0.74
C CYS A 79 -2.50 -6.97 0.27
N ALA A 80 -3.63 -7.54 0.71
CA ALA A 80 -4.01 -8.92 0.43
C ALA A 80 -5.08 -9.03 -0.67
N THR A 81 -6.27 -8.45 -0.48
CA THR A 81 -7.39 -8.63 -1.41
C THR A 81 -8.42 -7.51 -1.30
N GLN A 82 -9.37 -7.50 -2.24
CA GLN A 82 -10.49 -6.54 -2.24
C GLN A 82 -11.39 -6.75 -1.02
N ASN A 83 -11.91 -5.67 -0.43
CA ASN A 83 -12.80 -5.70 0.74
C ASN A 83 -12.24 -6.49 1.95
N GLU A 84 -10.92 -6.48 2.13
CA GLU A 84 -10.25 -7.09 3.28
C GLU A 84 -10.35 -6.24 4.56
N LEU A 85 -10.79 -4.98 4.46
CA LEU A 85 -10.94 -4.05 5.59
C LEU A 85 -12.35 -3.46 5.61
N ASN A 86 -13.15 -3.87 6.59
CA ASN A 86 -14.55 -3.45 6.75
C ASN A 86 -14.73 -2.29 7.76
N GLU A 87 -15.96 -1.83 7.93
CA GLU A 87 -16.31 -0.70 8.82
C GLU A 87 -15.89 -0.92 10.28
N ASP A 88 -16.18 -2.11 10.85
CA ASP A 88 -15.85 -2.42 12.24
C ASP A 88 -14.33 -2.48 12.45
N GLU A 89 -13.61 -3.04 11.49
CA GLU A 89 -12.15 -3.10 11.47
C GLU A 89 -11.54 -1.69 11.34
N ALA A 90 -12.15 -0.81 10.53
CA ALA A 90 -11.75 0.59 10.41
C ALA A 90 -11.94 1.36 11.72
N LYS A 91 -13.10 1.18 12.38
CA LYS A 91 -13.39 1.78 13.70
C LYS A 91 -12.36 1.33 14.74
N ASN A 92 -11.99 0.04 14.73
CA ASN A 92 -10.96 -0.50 15.62
C ASN A 92 -9.58 0.12 15.36
N LEU A 93 -9.18 0.28 14.09
CA LEU A 93 -7.92 0.92 13.73
C LEU A 93 -7.86 2.37 14.23
N VAL A 94 -8.92 3.16 13.99
CA VAL A 94 -9.01 4.55 14.46
C VAL A 94 -8.94 4.61 15.98
N ALA A 95 -9.72 3.77 16.68
CA ALA A 95 -9.72 3.71 18.15
C ALA A 95 -8.36 3.32 18.73
N ASN A 96 -7.58 2.51 18.00
CA ASN A 96 -6.23 2.10 18.39
C ASN A 96 -5.13 3.13 18.05
N GLY A 97 -5.49 4.30 17.52
CA GLY A 97 -4.55 5.38 17.21
C GLY A 97 -3.89 5.29 15.83
N CYS A 98 -4.51 4.56 14.89
CA CYS A 98 -4.08 4.58 13.50
C CYS A 98 -4.22 6.00 12.93
N MET A 99 -3.12 6.54 12.41
CA MET A 99 -3.07 7.88 11.81
C MET A 99 -3.06 7.84 10.28
N LEU A 100 -2.74 6.69 9.69
CA LEU A 100 -2.64 6.53 8.25
C LEU A 100 -3.03 5.12 7.79
N VAL A 101 -3.88 5.07 6.77
CA VAL A 101 -4.17 3.86 5.99
C VAL A 101 -3.76 4.11 4.53
N SER A 102 -2.95 3.22 3.96
CA SER A 102 -2.52 3.32 2.55
C SER A 102 -2.68 2.00 1.83
N GLU A 103 -3.52 1.98 0.79
CA GLU A 103 -3.92 0.76 0.12
C GLU A 103 -2.83 0.24 -0.80
N GLY A 104 -2.34 -0.98 -0.54
CA GLY A 104 -1.45 -1.70 -1.45
C GLY A 104 -2.19 -2.63 -2.42
N ALA A 105 -3.31 -3.22 -1.98
CA ALA A 105 -4.19 -4.00 -2.85
C ALA A 105 -5.14 -3.11 -3.67
N ASN A 106 -5.88 -3.71 -4.61
CA ASN A 106 -6.91 -3.00 -5.37
C ASN A 106 -8.24 -2.98 -4.60
N MET A 107 -8.69 -1.80 -4.16
CA MET A 107 -9.92 -1.59 -3.37
C MET A 107 -10.02 -2.51 -2.12
N PRO A 108 -9.00 -2.57 -1.25
CA PRO A 108 -9.08 -3.39 -0.05
C PRO A 108 -10.07 -2.87 1.00
N SER A 109 -10.29 -1.56 1.06
CA SER A 109 -11.22 -0.97 2.03
C SER A 109 -12.63 -0.92 1.44
N THR A 110 -13.61 -1.37 2.22
CA THR A 110 -15.03 -1.17 1.88
C THR A 110 -15.38 0.33 1.89
N PRO A 111 -16.41 0.78 1.13
CA PRO A 111 -16.87 2.17 1.17
C PRO A 111 -17.16 2.67 2.59
N GLU A 112 -17.73 1.82 3.43
CA GLU A 112 -18.06 2.12 4.83
C GLU A 112 -16.77 2.30 5.67
N ALA A 113 -15.74 1.50 5.44
CA ALA A 113 -14.43 1.68 6.06
C ALA A 113 -13.77 3.01 5.65
N ILE A 114 -13.86 3.36 4.36
CA ILE A 114 -13.32 4.64 3.85
C ILE A 114 -14.01 5.82 4.52
N ALA A 115 -15.34 5.76 4.65
CA ALA A 115 -16.13 6.79 5.33
C ALA A 115 -15.68 6.98 6.79
N VAL A 116 -15.43 5.89 7.52
CA VAL A 116 -14.89 5.95 8.90
C VAL A 116 -13.55 6.69 8.94
N PHE A 117 -12.64 6.41 8.01
CA PHE A 117 -11.33 7.09 7.98
C PHE A 117 -11.43 8.58 7.64
N GLN A 118 -12.31 8.94 6.70
CA GLN A 118 -12.58 10.32 6.31
C GLN A 118 -13.26 11.10 7.44
N GLU A 119 -14.26 10.52 8.10
CA GLU A 119 -14.94 11.14 9.26
C GLU A 119 -13.97 11.37 10.42
N ALA A 120 -13.10 10.38 10.70
CA ALA A 120 -12.05 10.49 11.70
C ALA A 120 -10.89 11.42 11.29
N LYS A 121 -10.87 11.90 10.03
CA LYS A 121 -9.81 12.73 9.44
C LYS A 121 -8.40 12.15 9.59
N ILE A 122 -8.28 10.82 9.57
CA ILE A 122 -6.97 10.19 9.46
C ILE A 122 -6.50 10.24 7.99
N LEU A 123 -5.21 10.07 7.75
CA LEU A 123 -4.68 10.06 6.38
C LEU A 123 -5.12 8.77 5.70
N PHE A 124 -5.87 8.88 4.60
CA PHE A 124 -6.28 7.73 3.80
C PHE A 124 -5.74 7.89 2.37
N ALA A 125 -4.84 7.01 1.95
CA ALA A 125 -4.29 7.00 0.60
C ALA A 125 -4.96 5.89 -0.24
N PRO A 126 -5.76 6.25 -1.27
CA PRO A 126 -6.52 5.28 -2.06
C PRO A 126 -5.61 4.50 -3.02
N GLY A 127 -5.97 3.24 -3.28
CA GLY A 127 -5.17 2.31 -4.10
C GLY A 127 -4.81 2.88 -5.47
N LYS A 128 -5.74 3.59 -6.11
CA LYS A 128 -5.53 4.26 -7.41
C LYS A 128 -4.32 5.21 -7.46
N ALA A 129 -3.86 5.71 -6.30
CA ALA A 129 -2.65 6.50 -6.15
C ALA A 129 -1.54 5.70 -5.47
N SER A 130 -1.81 5.08 -4.30
CA SER A 130 -0.79 4.44 -3.46
C SER A 130 -0.17 3.18 -4.06
N ASN A 131 -0.93 2.40 -4.86
CA ASN A 131 -0.42 1.18 -5.50
C ASN A 131 -0.03 1.37 -6.98
N ALA A 132 -0.14 2.60 -7.49
CA ALA A 132 0.15 2.95 -8.89
C ALA A 132 1.60 2.68 -9.31
N GLY A 133 2.50 2.48 -8.35
CA GLY A 133 3.90 2.14 -8.59
C GLY A 133 4.08 0.91 -9.50
N GLY A 134 3.21 -0.09 -9.42
CA GLY A 134 3.28 -1.26 -10.31
C GLY A 134 3.08 -0.89 -11.79
N VAL A 135 2.07 -0.08 -12.08
CA VAL A 135 1.79 0.42 -13.44
C VAL A 135 2.88 1.38 -13.90
N ALA A 136 3.36 2.25 -13.00
CA ALA A 136 4.48 3.15 -13.28
C ALA A 136 5.74 2.38 -13.71
N THR A 137 6.11 1.32 -12.99
CA THR A 137 7.25 0.47 -13.36
C THR A 137 7.05 -0.26 -14.69
N SER A 138 5.81 -0.60 -15.06
CA SER A 138 5.52 -1.16 -16.39
C SER A 138 5.73 -0.12 -17.51
N GLY A 139 5.37 1.14 -17.28
CA GLY A 139 5.71 2.24 -18.21
C GLY A 139 7.24 2.46 -18.34
N LEU A 140 7.98 2.31 -17.26
CA LEU A 140 9.45 2.34 -17.28
C LEU A 140 10.05 1.14 -18.05
N GLU A 141 9.45 -0.04 -17.94
CA GLU A 141 9.82 -1.22 -18.74
C GLU A 141 9.60 -0.97 -20.24
N MET A 142 8.45 -0.42 -20.63
CA MET A 142 8.17 -0.03 -22.01
C MET A 142 9.21 0.97 -22.54
N SER A 143 9.60 1.95 -21.71
CA SER A 143 10.63 2.94 -22.06
C SER A 143 11.99 2.31 -22.33
N GLN A 144 12.43 1.39 -21.46
CA GLN A 144 13.68 0.65 -21.63
C GLN A 144 13.67 -0.20 -22.90
N ASN A 145 12.55 -0.88 -23.19
CA ASN A 145 12.38 -1.67 -24.41
C ASN A 145 12.49 -0.80 -25.67
N SER A 146 11.87 0.38 -25.68
CA SER A 146 11.98 1.34 -26.79
C SER A 146 13.40 1.90 -26.95
N LEU A 147 14.11 2.14 -25.86
CA LEU A 147 15.50 2.62 -25.86
C LEU A 147 16.52 1.52 -26.17
N ARG A 148 16.13 0.23 -26.05
CA ARG A 148 17.01 -0.94 -26.11
C ARG A 148 18.18 -0.88 -25.12
N MET A 149 17.94 -0.25 -23.98
CA MET A 149 18.91 -0.11 -22.90
C MET A 149 18.24 -0.43 -21.59
N ASN A 150 18.90 -1.27 -20.78
CA ASN A 150 18.46 -1.60 -19.44
C ASN A 150 19.03 -0.59 -18.46
N TRP A 151 18.21 -0.16 -17.52
CA TRP A 151 18.62 0.66 -16.40
C TRP A 151 19.02 -0.20 -15.21
N THR A 152 19.85 0.35 -14.33
CA THR A 152 20.16 -0.29 -13.05
C THR A 152 18.95 -0.26 -12.13
N ARG A 153 19.00 -1.04 -11.05
CA ARG A 153 17.96 -1.05 -10.02
C ARG A 153 17.78 0.34 -9.40
N GLU A 154 18.88 1.04 -9.13
CA GLU A 154 18.89 2.37 -8.52
C GLU A 154 18.24 3.41 -9.43
N GLU A 155 18.48 3.33 -10.74
CA GLU A 155 17.88 4.22 -11.73
C GLU A 155 16.35 4.01 -11.82
N VAL A 156 15.90 2.75 -11.83
CA VAL A 156 14.46 2.43 -11.82
C VAL A 156 13.81 2.89 -10.52
N ASP A 157 14.43 2.64 -9.36
CA ASP A 157 13.90 3.05 -8.04
C ASP A 157 13.83 4.58 -7.92
N THR A 158 14.83 5.30 -8.43
CA THR A 158 14.85 6.76 -8.45
C THR A 158 13.70 7.32 -9.30
N LYS A 159 13.48 6.77 -10.51
CA LYS A 159 12.38 7.18 -11.38
C LYS A 159 11.01 6.85 -10.75
N LEU A 160 10.88 5.66 -10.16
CA LEU A 160 9.66 5.26 -9.45
C LEU A 160 9.36 6.22 -8.30
N LYS A 161 10.36 6.56 -7.48
CA LYS A 161 10.20 7.50 -6.37
C LYS A 161 9.72 8.87 -6.86
N GLN A 162 10.28 9.38 -7.95
CA GLN A 162 9.83 10.64 -8.54
C GLN A 162 8.36 10.55 -8.99
N ILE A 163 7.98 9.49 -9.71
CA ILE A 163 6.59 9.30 -10.16
C ILE A 163 5.62 9.26 -8.97
N MET A 164 5.98 8.57 -7.88
CA MET A 164 5.13 8.53 -6.68
C MET A 164 5.02 9.89 -5.99
N GLN A 165 6.09 10.71 -6.01
CA GLN A 165 6.05 12.09 -5.52
C GLN A 165 5.16 12.98 -6.39
N ASP A 166 5.20 12.83 -7.71
CA ASP A 166 4.35 13.59 -8.63
C ASP A 166 2.86 13.22 -8.44
N ILE A 167 2.54 11.93 -8.30
CA ILE A 167 1.18 11.46 -7.99
C ILE A 167 0.70 12.06 -6.66
N HIS A 168 1.55 12.03 -5.63
CA HIS A 168 1.23 12.60 -4.32
C HIS A 168 0.98 14.11 -4.39
N ALA A 169 1.83 14.85 -5.13
CA ALA A 169 1.67 16.28 -5.35
C ALA A 169 0.35 16.61 -6.05
N SER A 170 -0.02 15.87 -7.11
CA SER A 170 -1.31 16.04 -7.77
C SER A 170 -2.48 15.73 -6.83
N CYS A 171 -2.38 14.71 -5.99
CA CYS A 171 -3.44 14.44 -5.02
C CYS A 171 -3.60 15.57 -3.99
N ILE A 172 -2.51 16.20 -3.56
CA ILE A 172 -2.55 17.37 -2.69
C ILE A 172 -3.19 18.55 -3.41
N GLU A 173 -2.76 18.86 -4.63
CA GLU A 173 -3.26 19.99 -5.42
C GLU A 173 -4.80 19.95 -5.57
N TYR A 174 -5.34 18.79 -5.93
CA TYR A 174 -6.79 18.65 -6.17
C TYR A 174 -7.60 18.20 -4.94
N GLY A 175 -6.93 17.74 -3.88
CA GLY A 175 -7.57 17.15 -2.70
C GLY A 175 -7.52 18.01 -1.43
N THR A 176 -6.76 19.11 -1.42
CA THR A 176 -6.61 19.95 -0.22
C THR A 176 -7.91 20.67 0.14
N GLU A 177 -8.34 20.50 1.40
CA GLU A 177 -9.50 21.13 2.01
C GLU A 177 -9.09 21.75 3.36
N GLY A 178 -8.66 23.02 3.33
CA GLY A 178 -8.15 23.71 4.51
C GLY A 178 -6.86 23.07 5.01
N GLN A 179 -6.88 22.47 6.20
CA GLN A 179 -5.73 21.77 6.81
C GLN A 179 -5.74 20.25 6.58
N TYR A 180 -6.73 19.73 5.86
CA TYR A 180 -6.88 18.31 5.54
C TYR A 180 -6.69 18.08 4.04
N VAL A 181 -6.26 16.88 3.64
CA VAL A 181 -6.17 16.48 2.24
C VAL A 181 -7.04 15.25 2.04
N ASP A 182 -8.09 15.38 1.23
CA ASP A 182 -8.87 14.26 0.74
C ASP A 182 -8.17 13.66 -0.50
N TYR A 183 -7.35 12.63 -0.28
CA TYR A 183 -6.65 11.95 -1.35
C TYR A 183 -7.58 11.17 -2.30
N VAL A 184 -8.80 10.78 -1.87
CA VAL A 184 -9.77 10.11 -2.74
C VAL A 184 -10.27 11.09 -3.79
N LYS A 185 -10.67 12.28 -3.33
CA LYS A 185 -11.05 13.41 -4.19
C LYS A 185 -9.88 13.83 -5.08
N GLY A 186 -8.71 14.06 -4.48
CA GLY A 186 -7.51 14.50 -5.19
C GLY A 186 -7.10 13.55 -6.31
N ALA A 187 -7.02 12.25 -6.03
CA ALA A 187 -6.65 11.25 -7.03
C ALA A 187 -7.67 11.12 -8.16
N ASN A 188 -8.97 11.22 -7.85
CA ASN A 188 -10.04 11.19 -8.86
C ASN A 188 -9.98 12.38 -9.81
N ILE A 189 -9.88 13.59 -9.24
CA ILE A 189 -9.87 14.82 -10.05
C ILE A 189 -8.58 14.90 -10.87
N ALA A 190 -7.42 14.63 -10.26
CA ALA A 190 -6.14 14.64 -10.96
C ALA A 190 -6.12 13.69 -12.17
N GLY A 191 -6.61 12.46 -11.97
CA GLY A 191 -6.71 11.46 -13.05
C GLY A 191 -7.70 11.89 -14.13
N PHE A 192 -8.86 12.43 -13.74
CA PHE A 192 -9.89 12.88 -14.66
C PHE A 192 -9.44 14.06 -15.51
N VAL A 193 -8.88 15.12 -14.90
CA VAL A 193 -8.42 16.33 -15.61
C VAL A 193 -7.43 15.98 -16.70
N LYS A 194 -6.42 15.16 -16.39
CA LYS A 194 -5.40 14.76 -17.36
C LYS A 194 -5.98 14.03 -18.58
N VAL A 195 -6.98 13.17 -18.37
CA VAL A 195 -7.64 12.45 -19.47
C VAL A 195 -8.57 13.37 -20.24
N ALA A 196 -9.36 14.19 -19.54
CA ALA A 196 -10.30 15.12 -20.15
C ALA A 196 -9.60 16.15 -21.03
N ASP A 197 -8.49 16.73 -20.57
CA ASP A 197 -7.68 17.68 -21.35
C ASP A 197 -7.14 17.02 -22.63
N ALA A 198 -6.59 15.81 -22.51
CA ALA A 198 -6.09 15.06 -23.66
C ALA A 198 -7.20 14.67 -24.65
N MET A 199 -8.43 14.42 -24.18
CA MET A 199 -9.59 14.18 -25.04
C MET A 199 -10.03 15.45 -25.77
N LEU A 200 -10.02 16.61 -25.09
CA LEU A 200 -10.34 17.90 -25.71
C LEU A 200 -9.30 18.28 -26.78
N ASP A 201 -8.01 18.09 -26.50
CA ASP A 201 -6.92 18.38 -27.44
C ASP A 201 -6.96 17.52 -28.70
N GLN A 202 -7.47 16.29 -28.59
CA GLN A 202 -7.61 15.37 -29.74
C GLN A 202 -8.86 15.65 -30.59
N GLY A 203 -9.78 16.49 -30.12
CA GLY A 203 -11.02 16.82 -30.83
C GLY A 203 -12.02 15.66 -30.88
N LEU A 204 -12.98 15.75 -31.80
CA LEU A 204 -13.99 14.71 -32.00
C LEU A 204 -13.42 13.60 -32.89
N VAL A 205 -13.03 12.48 -32.27
CA VAL A 205 -12.48 11.27 -32.92
C VAL A 205 -13.41 10.07 -32.79
#